data_AF-A0A150K9T8-F1
#
_entry.id   AF-A0A150K9T8-F1
#
_cell.length_a   1.000
_cell.length_b   1.000
_cell.length_c   1.000
_cell.angle_alpha   90.00
_cell.angle_beta   90.00
_cell.angle_gamma   90.00
#
_symmetry.space_group_name_H-M   'P 1'
#
loop_
_entity.id
_entity.type
_entity.pdbx_description
1 polymer ?
#
loop_
_entity_poly.entity_id
_entity_poly.type
_entity_poly.pdbx_seq_one_letter_code
_entity_poly.pdbx_strand_id
1 'polypeptide(L)' 'MAFELDRIEDKIEFFEADRLETLEKKINDQIEANKTLLLRVASVSHQTQFAADGRPHYSAVVHFTAQK' A
#
# COMPACT_ATOMS: atom_id res chain seq x y z
N MET A 1 -2.98 14.28 -33.36
CA MET A 1 -2.25 13.50 -32.34
C MET A 1 -3.28 13.19 -31.26
N ALA A 2 -3.65 11.92 -31.10
CA ALA A 2 -4.52 11.51 -29.99
C ALA A 2 -3.59 11.16 -28.82
N PHE A 3 -3.73 11.87 -27.71
CA PHE A 3 -3.08 11.49 -26.46
C PHE A 3 -3.94 10.40 -25.82
N GLU A 4 -3.52 9.15 -25.95
CA GLU A 4 -4.07 8.07 -25.13
C GLU A 4 -3.34 8.09 -23.79
N LEU A 5 -4.06 8.52 -22.75
CA LEU A 5 -3.62 8.37 -21.37
C LEU A 5 -4.07 6.99 -20.91
N ASP A 6 -3.14 6.04 -20.89
CA ASP A 6 -3.37 4.75 -20.27
C ASP A 6 -3.28 4.91 -18.75
N ARG A 7 -4.43 4.81 -18.08
CA ARG A 7 -4.55 5.06 -16.64
C ARG A 7 -4.32 3.74 -15.90
N ILE A 8 -3.56 3.81 -14.80
CA ILE A 8 -3.47 2.68 -13.88
C ILE A 8 -4.83 2.52 -13.19
N GLU A 9 -5.48 1.39 -13.44
CA GLU A 9 -6.77 1.06 -12.82
C GLU A 9 -6.61 0.38 -11.46
N ASP A 10 -5.66 -0.55 -11.34
CA ASP A 10 -5.40 -1.30 -10.13
C ASP A 10 -3.90 -1.37 -9.83
N LYS A 11 -3.54 -1.24 -8.56
CA LYS A 11 -2.19 -1.39 -8.04
C LYS A 11 -2.23 -2.11 -6.70
N ILE A 12 -1.56 -3.25 -6.59
CA ILE A 12 -1.36 -3.96 -5.32
C ILE A 12 0.04 -3.68 -4.82
N GLU A 13 0.17 -3.31 -3.55
CA GLU A 13 1.47 -3.04 -2.93
C GLU A 13 1.56 -3.72 -1.56
N PHE A 14 2.72 -4.34 -1.31
CA PHE A 14 3.02 -5.04 -0.07
C PHE A 14 3.94 -4.17 0.78
N PHE A 15 3.61 -4.04 2.06
CA PHE A 15 4.38 -3.31 3.03
C PHE A 15 4.75 -4.22 4.19
N GLU A 16 5.93 -4.00 4.76
CA GLU A 16 6.38 -4.69 5.96
C GLU A 16 7.23 -3.78 6.83
N ALA A 17 7.19 -4.02 8.15
CA ALA A 17 8.07 -3.37 9.11
C ALA A 17 8.12 -4.15 10.45
N ASP A 18 9.19 -3.93 11.20
CA ASP A 18 9.38 -4.49 12.55
C ASP A 18 8.59 -3.73 13.63
N ARG A 19 8.02 -2.56 13.28
CA ARG A 19 7.17 -1.74 14.14
C ARG A 19 5.91 -1.34 13.40
N LEU A 20 4.77 -1.43 14.08
CA LEU A 20 3.47 -1.05 13.50
C LEU A 20 3.44 0.41 13.04
N GLU A 21 4.00 1.33 13.83
CA GLU A 21 4.12 2.77 13.47
C GLU A 21 4.89 2.98 12.16
N THR A 22 5.95 2.20 11.94
CA THR A 22 6.75 2.26 10.71
C THR A 22 5.95 1.71 9.52
N LEU A 23 5.18 0.64 9.72
CA LEU A 23 4.30 0.09 8.69
C LEU A 23 3.25 1.13 8.28
N GLU A 24 2.59 1.74 9.26
CA GLU A 24 1.58 2.78 9.06
C GLU A 24 2.16 3.98 8.30
N LYS A 25 3.34 4.46 8.71
CA LYS A 25 4.02 5.56 8.02
C LYS A 25 4.28 5.23 6.55
N LYS A 26 4.82 4.03 6.25
CA LYS A 26 5.10 3.60 4.86
C LYS A 26 3.82 3.59 4.01
N ILE A 27 2.73 3.06 4.56
CA ILE A 27 1.43 3.01 3.86
C ILE A 27 0.92 4.43 3.59
N ASN A 28 0.96 5.32 4.59
CA ASN A 28 0.51 6.71 4.46
C ASN A 28 1.34 7.51 3.45
N ASP A 29 2.67 7.37 3.48
CA ASP A 29 3.55 8.01 2.51
C ASP A 29 3.20 7.56 1.07
N GLN A 30 2.90 6.27 0.89
CA GLN A 30 2.54 5.73 -0.41
C GLN A 30 1.12 6.14 -0.85
N ILE A 31 0.18 6.31 0.08
CA ILE A 31 -1.14 6.89 -0.21
C ILE A 31 -0.97 8.30 -0.79
N GLU A 32 -0.14 9.15 -0.17
CA GLU A 32 0.13 10.51 -0.66
C GLU A 32 0.78 10.48 -2.05
N ALA A 33 1.77 9.61 -2.28
CA ALA A 33 2.38 9.44 -3.59
C ALA A 33 1.36 8.99 -4.66
N ASN A 34 0.48 8.04 -4.33
CA ASN A 34 -0.52 7.50 -5.24
C ASN A 34 -1.63 8.49 -5.62
N LYS A 35 -1.81 9.60 -4.88
CA LYS A 35 -2.71 10.69 -5.30
C LYS A 35 -2.29 11.29 -6.64
N THR A 36 -1.00 11.36 -6.92
CA THR A 36 -0.47 11.84 -8.21
C THR A 36 -0.84 10.92 -9.38
N LEU A 37 -1.15 9.65 -9.09
CA LEU A 37 -1.59 8.63 -10.04
C LEU A 37 -3.13 8.53 -10.13
N LEU A 38 -3.87 9.42 -9.46
CA LEU A 38 -5.34 9.37 -9.35
C LEU A 38 -5.87 8.04 -8.80
N LEU A 39 -5.09 7.41 -7.92
CA LEU A 39 -5.45 6.19 -7.21
C LEU A 39 -5.96 6.53 -5.80
N ARG A 40 -6.80 5.65 -5.24
CA ARG A 40 -7.27 5.66 -3.85
C ARG A 40 -7.16 4.28 -3.24
N VAL A 41 -7.19 4.18 -1.91
CA VAL A 41 -7.25 2.88 -1.22
C VAL A 41 -8.61 2.23 -1.46
N ALA A 42 -8.60 1.03 -2.01
CA ALA A 42 -9.76 0.16 -2.16
C ALA A 42 -9.91 -0.77 -0.94
N SER A 43 -8.81 -1.38 -0.50
CA SER A 43 -8.79 -2.26 0.67
C SER A 43 -7.39 -2.37 1.28
N VAL A 44 -7.34 -2.76 2.56
CA VAL A 44 -6.09 -3.04 3.29
C VAL A 44 -6.27 -4.34 4.07
N SER A 45 -5.33 -5.28 3.94
CA SER A 45 -5.29 -6.52 4.71
C SER A 45 -3.99 -6.60 5.50
N HIS A 46 -4.09 -6.77 6.82
CA HIS A 46 -2.93 -6.84 7.72
C HIS A 46 -2.62 -8.30 8.08
N GLN A 47 -1.33 -8.58 8.26
CA GLN A 47 -0.85 -9.82 8.84
C GLN A 47 0.26 -9.52 9.85
N THR A 48 0.35 -10.33 10.90
CA THR A 48 1.48 -10.30 11.83
C THR A 48 2.06 -11.70 11.91
N GLN A 49 3.38 -11.77 11.78
CA GLN A 49 4.14 -13.00 11.91
C GLN A 49 5.15 -12.81 13.04
N PHE A 50 5.42 -13.85 13.82
CA PHE A 50 6.44 -13.79 14.86
C PHE A 50 7.68 -14.51 14.37
N ALA A 51 8.83 -13.86 14.46
CA ALA A 51 10.12 -14.49 14.23
C ALA A 51 10.39 -15.56 15.31
N ALA A 52 11.39 -16.41 15.09
CA ALA A 52 11.76 -17.48 16.01
C ALA A 52 12.15 -16.98 17.41
N ASP A 53 12.60 -15.73 17.52
CA ASP A 53 12.93 -15.05 18.77
C ASP A 53 11.74 -14.34 19.44
N GLY A 54 10.54 -14.49 18.87
CA GLY A 54 9.30 -13.89 19.37
C GLY A 54 9.08 -12.44 18.96
N ARG A 55 9.94 -11.84 18.13
CA ARG A 55 9.72 -10.48 17.63
C ARG A 55 8.58 -10.43 16.59
N PRO A 56 7.65 -9.47 16.70
CA PRO A 56 6.60 -9.32 15.70
C PRO A 56 7.15 -8.65 14.44
N HIS A 57 6.79 -9.21 13.28
CA HIS A 57 6.88 -8.59 11.97
C HIS A 57 5.48 -8.28 11.48
N TYR A 58 5.25 -7.02 11.14
CA TYR A 58 3.98 -6.53 10.65
C TYR A 58 4.04 -6.42 9.14
N SER A 59 3.01 -6.90 8.45
CA SER A 59 2.86 -6.71 7.02
C SER A 59 1.44 -6.30 6.66
N ALA A 60 1.30 -5.65 5.51
CA ALA A 60 0.02 -5.32 4.93
C ALA A 60 0.04 -5.43 3.41
N VAL A 61 -1.08 -5.83 2.84
CA VAL A 61 -1.37 -5.73 1.41
C VAL A 61 -2.35 -4.59 1.23
N VAL A 62 -2.00 -3.60 0.42
CA VAL A 62 -2.87 -2.47 0.08
C VAL A 62 -3.27 -2.58 -1.39
N HIS A 63 -4.58 -2.63 -1.63
CA HIS A 63 -5.13 -2.49 -2.97
C HIS A 63 -5.46 -1.02 -3.20
N PHE A 64 -4.77 -0.41 -4.14
CA PHE A 64 -5.09 0.88 -4.70
C PHE A 64 -5.86 0.72 -6.00
N THR A 65 -6.91 1.51 -6.19
CA THR A 65 -7.74 1.51 -7.40
C THR A 65 -7.96 2.93 -7.89
N ALA A 66 -8.24 3.07 -9.18
CA ALA A 66 -8.64 4.34 -9.78
C ALA A 66 -9.77 5.00 -8.97
N GLN A 67 -9.61 6.29 -8.71
CA GLN A 67 -10.73 7.12 -8.26
C GLN A 67 -11.86 7.06 -9.30
N LYS A 68 -13.08 6.81 -8.80
CA LYS A 68 -14.31 6.89 -9.59
C LYS A 68 -14.65 8.33 -9.92
#